data_AF-A0A238XLK0-F1
#
_entry.id   AF-A0A238XLK0-F1
#
_cell.length_a   1.000
_cell.length_b   1.000
_cell.length_c   1.000
_cell.angle_alpha   90.00
_cell.angle_beta   90.00
_cell.angle_gamma   90.00
#
_symmetry.space_group_name_H-M   'P 1'
#
loop_
_entity.id
_entity.type
_entity.pdbx_description
1 polymer ?
#
loop_
_entity_poly.entity_id
_entity_poly.type
_entity_poly.pdbx_seq_one_letter_code
_entity_poly.pdbx_strand_id
1 'polypeptide(L)'
;MPYRLVGGNAVTLLVAVHGVSDLVPARETADADFGAAYPVVADPRLLAALRERGYRQQSGNRFLRTHTLGPTTGRAAPSWDLVIDVLAPSYVGRLLPNQTHGELVVDEVPGLNLALAREGTPVTVEVTLTSGHTVTTALMLPDVVSAICLKAYAYAGRLTERDAVDLWRLLEAAYAAGITAALWPTGPTATEAAAVLRQHFGRPGAPGLARAGDSMRARTRIAALVTHVVGPP
;
A
#
# COMPACT_ATOMS: atom_id res chain seq x y z
N MET A 1 0.72 19.46 6.02
CA MET A 1 0.74 18.22 6.83
C MET A 1 0.81 17.03 5.90
N PRO A 2 1.59 15.98 6.21
CA PRO A 2 1.83 14.89 5.26
C PRO A 2 0.62 13.95 5.14
N TYR A 3 0.36 13.53 3.91
CA TYR A 3 -0.50 12.41 3.55
C TYR A 3 0.17 11.64 2.41
N ARG A 4 -0.26 10.39 2.20
CA ARG A 4 0.25 9.48 1.17
C ARG A 4 -0.89 8.65 0.59
N LEU A 5 -0.82 8.38 -0.71
CA LEU A 5 -1.49 7.20 -1.26
C LEU A 5 -0.65 5.99 -0.86
N VAL A 6 -1.24 5.03 -0.15
CA VAL A 6 -0.57 3.81 0.32
C VAL A 6 -1.25 2.57 -0.27
N GLY A 7 -0.95 1.38 0.28
CA GLY A 7 -1.62 0.15 -0.12
C GLY A 7 -1.26 -0.34 -1.51
N GLY A 8 -2.15 -1.12 -2.13
CA GLY A 8 -1.88 -1.83 -3.39
C GLY A 8 -1.59 -0.89 -4.57
N ASN A 9 -2.28 0.25 -4.65
CA ASN A 9 -2.08 1.24 -5.70
C ASN A 9 -0.69 1.87 -5.61
N ALA A 10 -0.23 2.20 -4.40
CA ALA A 10 1.12 2.71 -4.19
C ALA A 10 2.19 1.69 -4.61
N VAL A 11 2.00 0.41 -4.30
CA VAL A 11 2.93 -0.66 -4.74
C VAL A 11 3.01 -0.73 -6.26
N THR A 12 1.87 -0.74 -6.95
CA THR A 12 1.83 -0.78 -8.41
C THR A 12 2.52 0.43 -9.04
N LEU A 13 2.30 1.62 -8.50
CA LEU A 13 2.95 2.83 -9.00
C LEU A 13 4.46 2.83 -8.71
N LEU A 14 4.90 2.38 -7.54
CA LEU A 14 6.33 2.27 -7.21
C LEU A 14 7.05 1.27 -8.14
N VAL A 15 6.42 0.12 -8.43
CA VAL A 15 6.94 -0.84 -9.42
C VAL A 15 7.14 -0.18 -10.79
N ALA A 16 6.17 0.61 -11.24
CA ALA A 16 6.24 1.31 -12.51
C ALA A 16 7.34 2.39 -12.50
N VAL A 17 7.41 3.21 -11.44
CA VAL A 17 8.43 4.26 -11.26
C VAL A 17 9.85 3.69 -11.30
N HIS A 18 10.05 2.50 -10.72
CA HIS A 18 11.35 1.83 -10.70
C HIS A 18 11.62 0.94 -11.92
N GLY A 19 10.71 0.88 -12.90
CA GLY A 19 10.93 0.15 -14.15
C GLY A 19 11.02 -1.37 -13.99
N VAL A 20 10.39 -1.94 -12.96
CA VAL A 20 10.49 -3.39 -12.65
C VAL A 20 9.19 -4.16 -12.94
N SER A 21 8.25 -3.57 -13.67
CA SER A 21 6.95 -4.17 -13.99
C SER A 21 7.05 -5.55 -14.64
N ASP A 22 8.04 -5.77 -15.51
CA ASP A 22 8.21 -7.03 -16.25
C ASP A 22 8.91 -8.13 -15.42
N LEU A 23 9.38 -7.81 -14.21
CA LEU A 23 10.11 -8.73 -13.34
C LEU A 23 9.21 -9.38 -12.28
N VAL A 24 7.98 -8.90 -12.15
CA VAL A 24 7.07 -9.23 -11.04
C VAL A 24 5.69 -9.61 -11.57
N PRO A 25 4.92 -10.42 -10.82
CA PRO A 25 3.56 -10.74 -11.21
C PRO A 25 2.68 -9.49 -11.25
N ALA A 26 1.76 -9.47 -12.23
CA ALA A 26 0.71 -8.47 -12.29
C ALA A 26 -0.20 -8.56 -11.06
N ARG A 27 -0.66 -7.41 -10.58
CA ARG A 27 -1.50 -7.32 -9.39
C ARG A 27 -2.39 -6.09 -9.49
N GLU A 28 -3.69 -6.34 -9.54
CA GLU A 28 -4.73 -5.32 -9.63
C GLU A 28 -5.31 -4.99 -8.25
N THR A 29 -5.63 -3.74 -7.98
CA THR A 29 -6.35 -3.37 -6.75
C THR A 29 -7.48 -2.42 -7.11
N ALA A 30 -8.63 -2.58 -6.44
CA ALA A 30 -9.84 -1.82 -6.76
C ALA A 30 -10.11 -0.70 -5.74
N ASP A 31 -9.46 -0.77 -4.59
CA ASP A 31 -9.53 0.15 -3.47
C ASP A 31 -8.32 1.09 -3.44
N ALA A 32 -8.52 2.29 -2.89
CA ALA A 32 -7.46 3.25 -2.65
C ALA A 32 -7.29 3.50 -1.14
N ASP A 33 -6.06 3.44 -0.66
CA ASP A 33 -5.74 3.70 0.74
C ASP A 33 -5.14 5.11 0.89
N PHE A 34 -5.81 5.97 1.66
CA PHE A 34 -5.32 7.30 2.00
C PHE A 34 -4.76 7.30 3.42
N GLY A 35 -3.44 7.31 3.54
CA GLY A 35 -2.75 7.38 4.84
C GLY A 35 -2.38 8.82 5.19
N ALA A 36 -2.78 9.31 6.36
CA ALA A 36 -2.48 10.68 6.77
C ALA A 36 -2.24 10.84 8.27
N ALA A 37 -1.53 11.92 8.65
CA ALA A 37 -1.30 12.26 10.05
C ALA A 37 -2.61 12.62 10.77
N TYR A 38 -2.69 12.41 12.10
CA TYR A 38 -3.89 12.70 12.89
C TYR A 38 -4.51 14.07 12.63
N PRO A 39 -3.76 15.19 12.54
CA PRO A 39 -4.38 16.49 12.27
C PRO A 39 -5.05 16.60 10.90
N VAL A 40 -4.62 15.81 9.90
CA VAL A 40 -5.26 15.76 8.58
C VAL A 40 -6.54 14.94 8.63
N VAL A 41 -6.51 13.80 9.32
CA VAL A 41 -7.68 12.93 9.49
C VAL A 41 -8.76 13.63 10.33
N ALA A 42 -8.37 14.34 11.38
CA ALA A 42 -9.28 15.09 12.24
C ALA A 42 -9.83 16.37 11.61
N ASP A 43 -9.35 16.78 10.43
CA ASP A 43 -9.80 18.00 9.76
C ASP A 43 -11.21 17.81 9.17
N PRO A 44 -12.22 18.60 9.57
CA PRO A 44 -13.59 18.45 9.08
C PRO A 44 -13.70 18.68 7.56
N ARG A 45 -12.74 19.37 6.95
CA ARG A 45 -12.68 19.58 5.50
C ARG A 45 -12.46 18.28 4.74
N LEU A 46 -11.77 17.29 5.32
CA LEU A 46 -11.57 15.98 4.69
C LEU A 46 -12.90 15.24 4.53
N LEU A 47 -13.67 15.13 5.62
CA LEU A 47 -14.99 14.49 5.59
C LEU A 47 -15.95 15.23 4.65
N ALA A 48 -15.94 16.57 4.68
CA ALA A 48 -16.73 17.38 3.76
C ALA A 48 -16.37 17.09 2.29
N ALA A 49 -15.07 17.04 1.95
CA ALA A 49 -14.61 16.78 0.60
C ALA A 49 -14.93 15.37 0.09
N LEU A 50 -14.92 14.36 0.97
CA LEU A 50 -15.36 12.99 0.66
C LEU A 50 -16.87 12.96 0.36
N ARG A 51 -17.68 13.58 1.22
CA ARG A 51 -19.14 13.66 1.07
C ARG A 51 -19.54 14.40 -0.21
N GLU A 52 -18.89 15.53 -0.49
CA GLU A 52 -19.10 16.31 -1.72
C GLU A 52 -18.84 15.47 -2.99
N ARG A 53 -17.87 14.54 -2.93
CA ARG A 53 -17.57 13.60 -4.02
C ARG A 53 -18.53 12.42 -4.09
N GLY A 54 -19.51 12.34 -3.20
CA GLY A 54 -20.50 11.27 -3.12
C GLY A 54 -20.07 10.05 -2.29
N TYR A 55 -18.93 10.13 -1.59
CA TYR A 55 -18.52 9.05 -0.70
C TYR A 55 -19.29 9.08 0.61
N ARG A 56 -19.69 7.90 1.07
CA ARG A 56 -20.33 7.69 2.37
C ARG A 56 -19.49 6.72 3.19
N GLN A 57 -19.29 7.04 4.45
CA GLN A 57 -18.63 6.14 5.38
C GLN A 57 -19.56 4.95 5.62
N GLN A 58 -19.06 3.74 5.35
CA GLN A 58 -19.82 2.51 5.56
C GLN A 58 -19.55 1.93 6.94
N SER A 59 -18.25 1.77 7.27
CA SER A 59 -17.81 1.18 8.53
C SER A 59 -16.35 1.55 8.77
N GLY A 60 -16.02 2.00 9.99
CA GLY A 60 -14.64 2.36 10.34
C GLY A 60 -14.00 3.26 9.30
N ASN A 61 -12.79 2.92 8.87
CA ASN A 61 -12.02 3.62 7.85
C ASN A 61 -12.61 3.65 6.44
N ARG A 62 -13.65 2.86 6.13
CA ARG A 62 -14.08 2.60 4.75
C ARG A 62 -15.14 3.57 4.24
N PHE A 63 -14.86 4.17 3.09
CA PHE A 63 -15.75 5.03 2.33
C PHE A 63 -16.12 4.41 0.99
N LEU A 64 -17.41 4.40 0.68
CA LEU A 64 -17.94 3.87 -0.58
C LEU A 64 -18.62 4.95 -1.40
N ARG A 65 -18.44 4.87 -2.71
CA ARG A 65 -19.24 5.57 -3.70
C ARG A 65 -19.60 4.63 -4.83
N THR A 66 -20.89 4.35 -5.01
CA THR A 66 -21.36 3.56 -6.14
C THR A 66 -21.24 4.36 -7.44
N HIS A 67 -20.59 3.77 -8.43
CA HIS A 67 -20.50 4.28 -9.78
C HIS A 67 -21.33 3.40 -10.71
N THR A 68 -22.24 4.02 -11.45
CA THR A 68 -23.09 3.36 -12.44
C THR A 68 -22.80 3.98 -13.80
N LEU A 69 -22.51 3.13 -14.80
CA LEU A 69 -22.38 3.62 -16.17
C LEU A 69 -23.75 4.08 -16.69
N GLY A 70 -23.77 4.95 -17.71
CA GLY A 70 -25.02 5.38 -18.34
C GLY A 70 -25.88 4.19 -18.81
N PRO A 71 -27.20 4.37 -18.96
CA PRO A 71 -28.08 3.28 -19.38
C PRO A 71 -27.60 2.72 -20.73
N THR A 72 -27.37 1.41 -20.77
CA THR A 72 -27.24 0.67 -22.03
C THR A 72 -28.62 0.14 -22.38
N THR A 73 -29.07 0.35 -23.60
CA THR A 73 -30.42 -0.04 -24.04
C THR A 73 -30.68 -1.52 -23.77
N GLY A 74 -31.72 -1.82 -22.97
CA GLY A 74 -32.19 -3.18 -22.72
C GLY A 74 -31.45 -3.99 -21.63
N ARG A 75 -30.49 -3.40 -20.91
CA ARG A 75 -29.86 -4.03 -19.73
C ARG A 75 -29.74 -3.05 -18.56
N ALA A 76 -29.79 -3.60 -17.34
CA ALA A 76 -29.39 -2.84 -16.16
C ALA A 76 -27.95 -2.34 -16.36
N ALA A 77 -27.71 -1.06 -16.11
CA ALA A 77 -26.39 -0.49 -16.28
C ALA A 77 -25.40 -1.16 -15.32
N PRO A 78 -24.17 -1.48 -15.77
CA PRO A 78 -23.14 -1.97 -14.87
C PRO A 78 -22.89 -0.95 -13.76
N SER A 79 -22.79 -1.46 -12.54
CA SER A 79 -22.54 -0.66 -11.35
C SER A 79 -21.50 -1.33 -10.47
N TRP A 80 -20.60 -0.55 -9.89
CA TRP A 80 -19.59 -1.03 -8.95
C TRP A 80 -19.29 0.02 -7.89
N ASP A 81 -18.78 -0.43 -6.74
CA ASP A 81 -18.39 0.49 -5.68
C ASP A 81 -16.93 0.92 -5.85
N LEU A 82 -16.71 2.23 -5.74
CA LEU A 82 -15.40 2.81 -5.58
C LEU A 82 -15.10 2.91 -4.08
N VAL A 83 -14.00 2.34 -3.64
CA VAL A 83 -13.64 2.20 -2.23
C VAL A 83 -12.43 3.07 -1.90
N ILE A 84 -12.54 3.84 -0.82
CA ILE A 84 -11.41 4.55 -0.20
C ILE A 84 -11.34 4.15 1.27
N ASP A 85 -10.18 3.65 1.70
CA ASP A 85 -9.89 3.42 3.12
C ASP A 85 -9.03 4.59 3.65
N VAL A 86 -9.53 5.33 4.64
CA VAL A 86 -8.82 6.45 5.29
C VAL A 86 -8.10 5.92 6.52
N LEU A 87 -6.78 6.06 6.57
CA LEU A 87 -5.91 5.43 7.57
C LEU A 87 -5.11 6.48 8.36
N ALA A 88 -4.93 6.21 9.64
CA ALA A 88 -4.11 7.00 10.55
C ALA A 88 -2.88 6.19 11.03
N PRO A 89 -1.78 6.82 11.49
CA PRO A 89 -0.63 6.09 11.98
C PRO A 89 -0.89 5.46 13.35
N SER A 90 -0.54 4.19 13.52
CA SER A 90 -0.42 3.57 14.85
C SER A 90 0.99 3.73 15.39
N TYR A 91 1.10 4.18 16.64
CA TYR A 91 2.39 4.35 17.34
C TYR A 91 2.73 3.20 18.30
N VAL A 92 1.90 2.16 18.33
CA VAL A 92 2.05 1.00 19.25
C VAL A 92 2.37 -0.31 18.52
N GLY A 93 2.85 -0.22 17.28
CA GLY A 93 3.36 -1.36 16.49
C GLY A 93 2.29 -2.36 16.02
N ARG A 94 1.00 -2.06 16.21
CA ARG A 94 -0.12 -2.94 15.79
C ARG A 94 -1.29 -2.15 15.22
N LEU A 95 -2.15 -2.83 14.48
CA LEU A 95 -3.43 -2.27 14.02
C LEU A 95 -4.30 -1.90 15.23
N LEU A 96 -4.81 -0.66 15.27
CA LEU A 96 -5.87 -0.25 16.18
C LEU A 96 -7.12 0.08 15.37
N PRO A 97 -8.15 -0.77 15.38
CA PRO A 97 -9.35 -0.53 14.59
C PRO A 97 -10.23 0.56 15.22
N ASN A 98 -11.02 1.25 14.40
CA ASN A 98 -12.10 2.17 14.85
C ASN A 98 -11.66 3.26 15.84
N GLN A 99 -10.52 3.89 15.61
CA GLN A 99 -10.04 5.02 16.40
C GLN A 99 -10.69 6.34 15.93
N THR A 100 -11.14 7.16 16.88
CA THR A 100 -11.77 8.45 16.59
C THR A 100 -10.74 9.55 16.41
N HIS A 101 -10.83 10.26 15.28
CA HIS A 101 -10.02 11.42 14.94
C HIS A 101 -10.94 12.52 14.40
N GLY A 102 -11.27 13.50 15.25
CA GLY A 102 -12.29 14.50 14.92
C GLY A 102 -13.65 13.85 14.67
N GLU A 103 -14.28 14.16 13.53
CA GLU A 103 -15.54 13.53 13.09
C GLU A 103 -15.36 12.16 12.43
N LEU A 104 -14.13 11.75 12.14
CA LEU A 104 -13.84 10.48 11.49
C LEU A 104 -13.57 9.37 12.50
N VAL A 105 -13.96 8.16 12.12
CA VAL A 105 -13.55 6.91 12.78
C VAL A 105 -12.73 6.15 11.75
N VAL A 106 -11.48 5.84 12.06
CA VAL A 106 -10.53 5.23 11.12
C VAL A 106 -9.71 4.16 11.82
N ASP A 107 -9.03 3.34 11.03
CA ASP A 107 -8.07 2.38 11.55
C ASP A 107 -6.70 3.04 11.63
N GLU A 108 -6.00 2.81 12.75
CA GLU A 108 -4.61 3.19 12.87
C GLU A 108 -3.71 2.02 12.50
N VAL A 109 -2.87 2.20 11.48
CA VAL A 109 -2.04 1.14 10.91
C VAL A 109 -0.56 1.32 11.28
N PRO A 110 0.14 0.25 11.67
CA PRO A 110 1.57 0.32 11.98
C PRO A 110 2.39 0.59 10.70
N GLY A 111 3.49 1.32 10.84
CA GLY A 111 4.38 1.67 9.73
C GLY A 111 4.00 2.93 8.97
N LEU A 112 2.76 3.43 9.11
CA LEU A 112 2.34 4.67 8.44
C LEU A 112 3.03 5.91 9.04
N ASN A 113 3.39 5.88 10.33
CA ASN A 113 4.21 6.93 10.95
C ASN A 113 5.55 7.11 10.22
N LEU A 114 6.22 6.01 9.88
CA LEU A 114 7.49 6.02 9.15
C LEU A 114 7.29 6.58 7.73
N ALA A 115 6.24 6.14 7.04
CA ALA A 115 5.89 6.61 5.70
C ALA A 115 5.55 8.11 5.62
N LEU A 116 4.98 8.67 6.69
CA LEU A 116 4.66 10.09 6.79
C LEU A 116 5.86 10.95 7.22
N ALA A 117 6.78 10.37 8.00
CA ALA A 117 7.98 11.06 8.48
C ALA A 117 9.10 11.13 7.41
N ARG A 118 9.16 10.15 6.51
CA ARG A 118 10.14 10.12 5.42
C ARG A 118 9.66 10.91 4.21
N GLU A 119 10.62 11.36 3.41
CA GLU A 119 10.35 11.98 2.11
C GLU A 119 9.54 11.00 1.25
N GLY A 120 8.47 11.49 0.63
CA GLY A 120 7.63 10.67 -0.24
C GLY A 120 8.17 10.64 -1.67
N THR A 121 7.65 9.72 -2.47
CA THR A 121 7.91 9.68 -3.90
C THR A 121 6.81 10.45 -4.64
N PRO A 122 7.06 11.67 -5.13
CA PRO A 122 6.09 12.39 -5.95
C PRO A 122 5.95 11.69 -7.30
N VAL A 123 4.71 11.48 -7.74
CA VAL A 123 4.43 10.92 -9.07
C VAL A 123 3.32 11.72 -9.73
N THR A 124 3.46 11.96 -11.03
CA THR A 124 2.37 12.42 -11.88
C THR A 124 1.90 11.23 -12.70
N VAL A 125 0.62 10.87 -12.55
CA VAL A 125 0.03 9.76 -13.27
C VAL A 125 -1.00 10.26 -14.24
N GLU A 126 -0.96 9.72 -15.44
CA GLU A 126 -2.00 9.85 -16.44
C GLU A 126 -2.82 8.55 -16.44
N VAL A 127 -4.11 8.67 -16.15
CA VAL A 127 -5.02 7.54 -16.01
C VAL A 127 -6.09 7.64 -17.09
N THR A 128 -6.13 6.65 -17.98
CA THR A 128 -7.23 6.47 -18.93
C THR A 128 -8.36 5.73 -18.23
N LEU A 129 -9.48 6.43 -18.04
CA LEU A 129 -10.69 5.87 -17.45
C LEU A 129 -11.38 4.92 -18.42
N THR A 130 -12.26 4.06 -17.90
CA THR A 130 -13.10 3.15 -18.72
C THR A 130 -14.01 3.89 -19.71
N SER A 131 -14.28 5.17 -19.47
CA SER A 131 -14.99 6.05 -20.40
C SER A 131 -14.13 6.56 -21.56
N GLY A 132 -12.85 6.19 -21.63
CA GLY A 132 -11.87 6.71 -22.60
C GLY A 132 -11.31 8.10 -22.26
N HIS A 133 -11.82 8.75 -21.21
CA HIS A 133 -11.30 10.04 -20.76
C HIS A 133 -9.99 9.86 -20.01
N THR A 134 -9.07 10.79 -20.23
CA THR A 134 -7.80 10.82 -19.51
C THR A 134 -7.88 11.79 -18.34
N VAL A 135 -7.40 11.36 -17.18
CA VAL A 135 -7.23 12.21 -15.99
C VAL A 135 -5.76 12.22 -15.61
N THR A 136 -5.20 13.42 -15.46
CA THR A 136 -3.87 13.61 -14.90
C THR A 136 -3.99 13.99 -13.43
N THR A 137 -3.22 13.33 -12.56
CA THR A 137 -3.18 13.69 -11.14
C THR A 137 -1.78 13.54 -10.57
N ALA A 138 -1.45 14.42 -9.62
CA ALA A 138 -0.23 14.35 -8.84
C ALA A 138 -0.51 13.62 -7.53
N LEU A 139 0.30 12.60 -7.24
CA LEU A 139 0.18 11.77 -6.05
C LEU A 139 1.49 11.82 -5.27
N MET A 140 1.37 11.65 -3.96
CA MET A 140 2.51 11.45 -3.08
C MET A 140 2.47 10.04 -2.54
N LEU A 141 3.44 9.21 -2.95
CA LEU A 141 3.57 7.83 -2.49
C LEU A 141 4.53 7.76 -1.29
N PRO A 142 4.46 6.73 -0.44
CA PRO A 142 5.59 6.41 0.43
C PRO A 142 6.84 6.11 -0.40
N ASP A 143 8.02 6.39 0.15
CA ASP A 143 9.23 5.80 -0.41
C ASP A 143 9.21 4.27 -0.32
N VAL A 144 9.98 3.58 -1.16
CA VAL A 144 9.92 2.12 -1.27
C VAL A 144 10.17 1.42 0.07
N VAL A 145 11.09 1.91 0.89
CA VAL A 145 11.37 1.31 2.21
C VAL A 145 10.17 1.43 3.14
N SER A 146 9.54 2.61 3.18
CA SER A 146 8.32 2.83 3.95
C SER A 146 7.17 1.95 3.46
N ALA A 147 7.02 1.78 2.15
CA ALA A 147 6.03 0.89 1.56
C ALA A 147 6.27 -0.58 1.96
N ILE A 148 7.53 -1.03 1.97
CA ILE A 148 7.91 -2.36 2.45
C ILE A 148 7.52 -2.52 3.91
N CYS A 149 7.82 -1.53 4.76
CA CYS A 149 7.49 -1.60 6.18
C CYS A 149 5.97 -1.75 6.39
N LEU A 150 5.16 -0.92 5.72
CA LEU A 150 3.70 -1.02 5.76
C LEU A 150 3.20 -2.43 5.35
N LYS A 151 3.74 -2.97 4.24
CA LYS A 151 3.33 -4.28 3.74
C LYS A 151 3.84 -5.44 4.58
N ALA A 152 4.99 -5.29 5.25
CA ALA A 152 5.51 -6.28 6.19
C ALA A 152 4.57 -6.43 7.40
N TYR A 153 4.11 -5.32 7.99
CA TYR A 153 3.12 -5.38 9.07
C TYR A 153 1.78 -5.96 8.60
N ALA A 154 1.29 -5.56 7.42
CA ALA A 154 0.06 -6.12 6.85
C ALA A 154 0.18 -7.63 6.66
N TYR A 155 1.29 -8.10 6.10
CA TYR A 155 1.58 -9.52 5.93
C TYR A 155 1.65 -10.25 7.26
N ALA A 156 2.37 -9.72 8.26
CA ALA A 156 2.48 -10.35 9.58
C ALA A 156 1.12 -10.53 10.26
N GLY A 157 0.19 -9.58 10.07
CA GLY A 157 -1.16 -9.66 10.63
C GLY A 157 -2.13 -10.58 9.88
N ARG A 158 -1.93 -10.82 8.58
CA ARG A 158 -2.93 -11.51 7.73
C ARG A 158 -2.42 -12.79 7.05
N LEU A 159 -1.10 -12.90 6.83
CA LEU A 159 -0.42 -13.97 6.12
C LEU A 159 -1.04 -14.29 4.74
N THR A 160 -1.45 -13.25 4.02
CA THR A 160 -2.14 -13.41 2.73
C THR A 160 -1.18 -13.48 1.55
N GLU A 161 -1.64 -14.12 0.48
CA GLU A 161 -0.95 -14.16 -0.81
C GLU A 161 -0.76 -12.76 -1.39
N ARG A 162 -1.79 -11.91 -1.33
CA ARG A 162 -1.75 -10.54 -1.86
C ARG A 162 -0.64 -9.71 -1.23
N ASP A 163 -0.49 -9.78 0.09
CA ASP A 163 0.57 -9.06 0.80
C ASP A 163 1.96 -9.67 0.50
N ALA A 164 2.06 -10.99 0.30
CA ALA A 164 3.31 -11.65 -0.08
C ALA A 164 3.79 -11.22 -1.48
N VAL A 165 2.85 -11.16 -2.44
CA VAL A 165 3.12 -10.67 -3.80
C VAL A 165 3.53 -9.19 -3.77
N ASP A 166 2.84 -8.35 -3.00
CA ASP A 166 3.21 -6.94 -2.86
C ASP A 166 4.60 -6.76 -2.25
N LEU A 167 4.99 -7.61 -1.29
CA LEU A 167 6.35 -7.59 -0.73
C LEU A 167 7.41 -7.99 -1.76
N TRP A 168 7.18 -9.03 -2.58
CA TRP A 168 8.10 -9.33 -3.69
C TRP A 168 8.21 -8.13 -4.65
N ARG A 169 7.08 -7.56 -5.06
CA ARG A 169 7.03 -6.39 -5.95
C ARG A 169 7.85 -5.23 -5.43
N LEU A 170 7.71 -4.92 -4.14
CA LEU A 170 8.47 -3.84 -3.50
C LEU A 170 9.95 -4.18 -3.29
N LEU A 171 10.32 -5.44 -3.05
CA LEU A 171 11.71 -5.86 -2.93
C LEU A 171 12.47 -5.68 -4.26
N GLU A 172 11.83 -5.94 -5.40
CA GLU A 172 12.41 -5.66 -6.73
C GLU A 172 12.58 -4.16 -6.94
N ALA A 173 11.57 -3.35 -6.58
CA ALA A 173 11.66 -1.90 -6.65
C ALA A 173 12.79 -1.36 -5.74
N ALA A 174 12.96 -1.93 -4.55
CA ALA A 174 14.02 -1.55 -3.61
C ALA A 174 15.41 -1.87 -4.17
N TYR A 175 15.57 -3.05 -4.78
CA TYR A 175 16.79 -3.44 -5.45
C TYR A 175 17.13 -2.50 -6.62
N ALA A 176 16.14 -2.18 -7.47
CA ALA A 176 16.31 -1.23 -8.57
C ALA A 176 16.64 0.20 -8.08
N ALA A 177 16.12 0.58 -6.91
CA ALA A 177 16.44 1.85 -6.24
C ALA A 177 17.80 1.85 -5.52
N GLY A 178 18.56 0.75 -5.57
CA GLY A 178 19.87 0.63 -4.91
C GLY A 178 19.79 0.50 -3.38
N ILE A 179 18.62 0.14 -2.83
CA ILE A 179 18.47 -0.07 -1.39
C ILE A 179 19.16 -1.36 -0.98
N THR A 180 20.10 -1.22 -0.05
CA THR A 180 20.85 -2.33 0.55
C THR A 180 20.62 -2.39 2.05
N ALA A 181 21.05 -3.48 2.68
CA ALA A 181 21.03 -3.64 4.13
C ALA A 181 21.74 -2.49 4.89
N ALA A 182 22.78 -1.89 4.29
CA ALA A 182 23.49 -0.77 4.89
C ALA A 182 22.68 0.55 4.88
N LEU A 183 21.73 0.67 3.95
CA LEU A 183 20.83 1.83 3.81
C LEU A 183 19.48 1.60 4.49
N TRP A 184 19.24 0.40 5.03
CA TRP A 184 18.00 0.12 5.74
C TRP A 184 17.90 0.97 7.01
N PRO A 185 16.78 1.67 7.25
CA PRO A 185 16.68 2.62 8.34
C PRO A 185 16.74 1.93 9.70
N THR A 186 17.29 2.66 10.66
CA THR A 186 17.26 2.28 12.07
C THR A 186 15.94 2.74 12.70
N GLY A 187 15.44 2.00 13.68
CA GLY A 187 14.21 2.32 14.40
C GLY A 187 13.24 1.14 14.48
N PRO A 188 12.33 1.14 15.47
CA PRO A 188 11.52 -0.03 15.81
C PRO A 188 10.70 -0.54 14.63
N THR A 189 10.04 0.37 13.90
CA THR A 189 9.23 0.04 12.72
C THR A 189 10.02 -0.70 11.64
N ALA A 190 11.22 -0.20 11.32
CA ALA A 190 12.07 -0.77 10.29
C ALA A 190 12.72 -2.08 10.76
N THR A 191 13.08 -2.17 12.04
CA THR A 191 13.63 -3.38 12.66
C THR A 191 12.61 -4.52 12.66
N GLU A 192 11.37 -4.25 13.04
CA GLU A 192 10.29 -5.24 13.05
C GLU A 192 9.92 -5.68 11.63
N ALA A 193 9.82 -4.74 10.68
CA ALA A 193 9.59 -5.07 9.27
C ALA A 193 10.70 -5.97 8.70
N ALA A 194 11.97 -5.67 9.00
CA ALA A 194 13.09 -6.51 8.60
C ALA A 194 13.04 -7.90 9.22
N ALA A 195 12.59 -8.02 10.48
CA ALA A 195 12.39 -9.32 11.13
C ALA A 195 11.32 -10.15 10.42
N VAL A 196 10.18 -9.55 10.05
CA VAL A 196 9.13 -10.20 9.27
C VAL A 196 9.67 -10.70 7.93
N LEU A 197 10.41 -9.86 7.20
CA LEU A 197 11.01 -10.24 5.92
C LEU A 197 11.96 -11.43 6.06
N ARG A 198 12.89 -11.38 7.03
CA ARG A 198 13.84 -12.47 7.26
C ARG A 198 13.14 -13.77 7.67
N GLN A 199 12.14 -13.68 8.53
CA GLN A 199 11.38 -14.83 9.01
C GLN A 199 10.58 -15.51 7.90
N HIS A 200 9.87 -14.73 7.07
CA HIS A 200 8.88 -15.27 6.14
C HIS A 200 9.36 -15.39 4.69
N PHE A 201 10.43 -14.68 4.34
CA PHE A 201 10.93 -14.60 2.96
C PHE A 201 12.44 -14.81 2.87
N GLY A 202 13.21 -14.71 3.96
CA GLY A 202 14.68 -14.76 3.93
C GLY A 202 15.30 -16.15 3.99
N ARG A 203 14.52 -17.23 4.19
CA ARG A 203 15.04 -18.61 4.35
C ARG A 203 14.40 -19.57 3.36
N PRO A 204 15.14 -20.57 2.84
CA PRO A 204 14.55 -21.64 2.04
C PRO A 204 13.36 -22.30 2.77
N GLY A 205 12.26 -22.52 2.04
CA GLY A 205 11.05 -23.11 2.60
C GLY A 205 10.19 -22.17 3.45
N ALA A 206 10.59 -20.90 3.62
CA ALA A 206 9.78 -19.94 4.36
C ALA A 206 8.40 -19.74 3.68
N PRO A 207 7.31 -19.65 4.47
CA PRO A 207 5.95 -19.76 3.94
C PRO A 207 5.50 -18.52 3.14
N GLY A 208 6.20 -17.40 3.24
CA GLY A 208 5.99 -16.21 2.40
C GLY A 208 6.49 -16.42 0.98
N LEU A 209 7.57 -17.19 0.78
CA LEU A 209 8.10 -17.49 -0.55
C LEU A 209 7.09 -18.23 -1.42
N ALA A 210 6.47 -19.27 -0.87
CA ALA A 210 5.47 -20.08 -1.59
C ALA A 210 4.19 -19.30 -1.91
N ARG A 211 3.85 -18.29 -1.09
CA ARG A 211 2.71 -17.39 -1.34
C ARG A 211 3.02 -16.29 -2.35
N ALA A 212 4.28 -15.86 -2.45
CA ALA A 212 4.67 -14.80 -3.36
C ALA A 212 4.95 -15.30 -4.77
N GLY A 213 5.53 -16.51 -4.91
CA GLY A 213 5.94 -17.02 -6.22
C GLY A 213 5.77 -18.53 -6.39
N ASP A 214 5.30 -18.91 -7.58
CA ASP A 214 4.96 -20.29 -7.91
C ASP A 214 6.16 -21.15 -8.33
N SER A 215 7.24 -20.52 -8.81
CA SER A 215 8.44 -21.22 -9.27
C SER A 215 9.57 -21.18 -8.24
N MET A 216 10.42 -22.21 -8.25
CA MET A 216 11.64 -22.22 -7.41
C MET A 216 12.55 -21.03 -7.73
N ARG A 217 12.64 -20.64 -9.01
CA ARG A 217 13.41 -19.46 -9.44
C ARG A 217 12.91 -18.17 -8.77
N ALA A 218 11.59 -17.95 -8.75
CA ALA A 218 10.99 -16.78 -8.10
C ALA A 218 11.28 -16.78 -6.60
N ARG A 219 11.11 -17.94 -5.93
CA ARG A 219 11.37 -18.09 -4.50
C ARG A 219 12.83 -17.81 -4.13
N THR A 220 13.78 -18.33 -4.91
CA THR A 220 15.21 -18.04 -4.73
C THR A 220 15.50 -16.55 -4.91
N ARG A 221 14.90 -15.92 -5.93
CA ARG A 221 15.06 -14.49 -6.19
C ARG A 221 14.55 -13.64 -5.03
N ILE A 222 13.35 -13.94 -4.52
CA ILE A 222 12.78 -13.23 -3.36
C ILE A 222 13.70 -13.35 -2.14
N ALA A 223 14.18 -14.55 -1.81
CA ALA A 223 15.09 -14.75 -0.68
C ALA A 223 16.42 -13.99 -0.83
N ALA A 224 16.97 -13.94 -2.06
CA ALA A 224 18.16 -13.16 -2.35
C ALA A 224 17.91 -11.64 -2.19
N LEU A 225 16.76 -11.14 -2.65
CA LEU A 225 16.38 -9.74 -2.47
C LEU A 225 16.23 -9.38 -0.99
N VAL A 226 15.61 -10.24 -0.18
CA VAL A 226 15.53 -10.03 1.28
C VAL A 226 16.92 -9.90 1.88
N THR A 227 17.82 -10.82 1.56
CA THR A 227 19.20 -10.79 2.06
C THR A 227 19.93 -9.52 1.64
N HIS A 228 19.72 -9.06 0.41
CA HIS A 228 20.31 -7.82 -0.10
C HIS A 228 19.76 -6.57 0.60
N VAL A 229 18.44 -6.48 0.76
CA VAL A 229 17.74 -5.27 1.23
C VAL A 229 17.77 -5.12 2.76
N VAL A 230 17.64 -6.22 3.52
CA VAL A 230 17.55 -6.18 5.00
C VAL A 230 18.57 -7.04 5.73
N GLY A 231 19.54 -7.59 4.99
CA GLY A 231 20.60 -8.44 5.53
C GLY A 231 20.15 -9.89 5.79
N PRO A 232 21.11 -10.77 6.15
CA PRO A 232 20.83 -12.17 6.39
C PRO A 232 19.97 -12.41 7.66
N PRO A 233 19.22 -13.53 7.72
CA PRO A 233 18.42 -13.99 8.87
C PRO A 233 19.16 -14.26 10.17
#